data_AF-A0A7C4K658-F1
#
_entry.id   AF-A0A7C4K658-F1
#
_cell.length_a   1.000
_cell.length_b   1.000
_cell.length_c   1.000
_cell.angle_alpha   90.00
_cell.angle_beta   90.00
_cell.angle_gamma   90.00
#
_symmetry.space_group_name_H-M   'P 1'
#
loop_
_entity.id
_entity.type
_entity.pdbx_description
1 polymer ?
#
loop_
_entity_poly.entity_id
_entity_poly.type
_entity_poly.pdbx_seq_one_letter_code
_entity_poly.pdbx_strand_id
1 'polypeptide(L)'
;MVHPKSVIEDSKIFTAGYVGICANCNHINECSFRQKSNKPVWYCDQYDAFTKSERQIHNRDSPQNPNPSETETEIFIFKGLCVNCEKRFGCVYAKTNGGIWHCNDYT
;
A
#
# COMPACT_ATOMS: atom_id res chain seq x y z
N MET A 1 38.86 -13.68 4.46
CA MET A 1 38.73 -12.37 5.15
C MET A 1 39.28 -11.30 4.24
N VAL A 2 38.44 -10.55 3.54
CA VAL A 2 38.83 -9.30 2.89
C VAL A 2 37.70 -8.31 3.14
N HIS A 3 37.84 -7.53 4.21
CA HIS A 3 37.10 -6.29 4.39
C HIS A 3 37.79 -5.24 3.52
N PRO A 4 37.10 -4.51 2.64
CA PRO A 4 37.66 -3.29 2.11
C PRO A 4 37.69 -2.25 3.22
N LYS A 5 38.91 -1.82 3.57
CA LYS A 5 39.19 -0.79 4.57
C LYS A 5 38.50 0.51 4.18
N SER A 6 37.89 1.14 5.18
CA SER A 6 37.40 2.52 5.12
C SER A 6 38.56 3.47 4.86
N VAL A 7 38.55 4.11 3.69
CA VAL A 7 39.31 5.35 3.47
C VAL A 7 38.33 6.49 3.75
N ILE A 8 38.58 7.20 4.86
CA ILE A 8 37.87 8.43 5.23
C ILE A 8 38.65 9.56 4.58
N GLU A 9 38.11 10.16 3.52
CA GLU A 9 38.51 11.49 3.08
C GLU A 9 37.27 12.24 2.54
N ASP A 10 36.97 13.36 3.19
CA ASP A 10 36.01 14.42 2.83
C ASP A 10 34.57 14.07 2.42
N SER A 11 33.67 14.07 3.42
CA SER A 11 32.33 14.69 3.46
C SER A 11 31.49 14.82 2.17
N LYS A 12 31.50 13.83 1.30
CA LYS A 12 30.30 13.46 0.53
C LYS A 12 30.01 12.01 0.82
N ILE A 13 29.09 11.79 1.76
CA ILE A 13 28.38 10.53 1.87
C ILE A 13 27.64 10.36 0.54
N PHE A 14 28.31 9.74 -0.44
CA PHE A 14 27.64 9.19 -1.59
C PHE A 14 26.97 7.92 -1.09
N THR A 15 25.83 8.07 -0.42
CA THR A 15 24.85 6.98 -0.39
C THR A 15 24.51 6.76 -1.85
N ALA A 16 25.21 5.80 -2.48
CA ALA A 16 24.74 5.16 -3.70
C ALA A 16 23.37 4.59 -3.34
N GLY A 17 22.35 5.43 -3.48
CA GLY A 17 20.98 5.09 -3.17
C GLY A 17 20.61 3.94 -4.07
N TYR A 18 20.11 2.87 -3.49
CA TYR A 18 19.55 1.79 -4.29
C TYR A 18 18.33 2.37 -5.02
N VAL A 19 18.26 2.14 -6.32
CA VAL A 19 17.18 2.67 -7.17
C VAL A 19 16.16 1.54 -7.44
N GLY A 20 14.88 1.90 -7.50
CA GLY A 20 13.78 0.95 -7.72
C GLY A 20 13.13 0.47 -6.42
N ILE A 21 12.37 -0.62 -6.49
CA ILE A 21 11.54 -1.09 -5.38
C ILE A 21 12.39 -1.56 -4.18
N CYS A 22 13.64 -1.98 -4.38
CA CYS A 22 14.50 -2.38 -3.26
C CYS A 22 15.07 -1.19 -2.44
N ALA A 23 14.71 0.05 -2.77
CA ALA A 23 15.14 1.24 -2.02
C ALA A 23 14.53 1.33 -0.62
N ASN A 24 13.30 0.83 -0.45
CA ASN A 24 12.49 0.91 0.77
C ASN A 24 12.02 -0.48 1.27
N CYS A 25 12.66 -1.55 0.80
CA CYS A 25 12.36 -2.92 1.24
C CYS A 25 12.81 -3.14 2.69
N ASN A 26 12.03 -3.89 3.47
CA ASN A 26 12.37 -4.26 4.84
C ASN A 26 13.63 -5.15 4.91
N HIS A 27 13.86 -5.98 3.89
CA HIS A 27 15.02 -6.89 3.80
C HIS A 27 16.29 -6.21 3.26
N ILE A 28 16.45 -4.91 3.53
CA ILE A 28 17.49 -4.05 2.93
C ILE A 28 18.91 -4.61 3.13
N ASN A 29 19.21 -5.17 4.30
CA ASN A 29 20.56 -5.62 4.65
C ASN A 29 20.85 -7.05 4.20
N GLU A 30 19.84 -7.91 4.11
CA GLU A 30 20.01 -9.36 3.90
C GLU A 30 19.58 -9.85 2.51
N CYS A 31 18.94 -8.99 1.71
CA CYS A 31 18.51 -9.35 0.37
C CYS A 31 19.72 -9.56 -0.57
N SER A 32 20.03 -10.82 -0.88
CA SER A 32 21.12 -11.20 -1.79
C SER A 32 20.97 -10.62 -3.20
N PHE A 33 19.72 -10.44 -3.67
CA PHE A 33 19.42 -9.80 -4.96
C PHE A 33 19.80 -8.32 -4.97
N ARG A 34 19.55 -7.61 -3.86
CA ARG A 34 19.93 -6.21 -3.70
C ARG A 34 21.45 -6.05 -3.67
N GLN A 35 22.15 -6.90 -2.92
CA GLN A 35 23.62 -6.84 -2.80
C GLN A 35 24.35 -7.07 -4.13
N LYS A 36 23.76 -7.87 -5.04
CA LYS A 36 24.36 -8.21 -6.34
C LYS A 36 23.92 -7.30 -7.49
N SER A 37 22.94 -6.42 -7.27
CA SER A 37 22.40 -5.59 -8.35
C SER A 37 23.10 -4.24 -8.46
N ASN A 38 23.81 -4.03 -9.58
CA ASN A 38 24.35 -2.73 -9.97
C ASN A 38 23.37 -1.91 -10.82
N LYS A 39 22.11 -2.38 -10.96
CA LYS A 39 21.04 -1.74 -11.75
C LYS A 39 19.80 -1.53 -10.87
N PRO A 40 18.93 -0.57 -11.24
CA PRO A 40 17.64 -0.42 -10.57
C PRO A 40 16.84 -1.73 -10.61
N VAL A 41 16.28 -2.14 -9.47
CA VAL A 41 15.44 -3.33 -9.37
C VAL A 41 13.99 -2.88 -9.39
N TRP A 42 13.28 -3.18 -10.48
CA TRP A 42 11.86 -2.83 -10.64
C TRP A 42 10.91 -3.97 -10.27
N TYR A 43 11.44 -5.20 -10.17
CA TYR A 43 10.70 -6.41 -9.84
C TYR A 43 11.57 -7.31 -8.95
N CYS A 44 11.00 -7.80 -7.85
CA CYS A 44 11.66 -8.69 -6.90
C CYS A 44 10.61 -9.47 -6.11
N ASP A 45 10.64 -10.79 -6.21
CA ASP A 45 9.67 -11.66 -5.51
C ASP A 45 9.82 -11.64 -3.98
N GLN A 46 10.97 -11.17 -3.48
CA GLN A 46 11.27 -11.05 -2.04
C GLN A 46 11.07 -9.63 -1.51
N TYR A 47 10.47 -8.74 -2.31
CA TYR A 47 10.19 -7.38 -1.90
C TYR A 47 9.12 -7.38 -0.81
N ASP A 48 9.44 -6.76 0.32
CA ASP A 48 8.53 -6.55 1.43
C ASP A 48 8.54 -5.07 1.83
N ALA A 49 7.38 -4.42 1.67
CA ALA A 49 7.22 -3.00 1.99
C ALA A 49 6.74 -2.83 3.42
N PHE A 50 7.16 -1.77 4.09
CA PHE A 50 6.62 -1.41 5.39
C PHE A 50 5.10 -1.16 5.30
N THR A 51 4.30 -2.11 5.79
CA THR A 51 2.87 -1.90 6.04
C THR A 51 2.71 -1.42 7.48
N LYS A 52 2.22 -0.19 7.67
CA LYS A 52 1.76 0.24 8.99
C LYS A 52 0.63 -0.69 9.37
N SER A 53 0.84 -1.51 10.40
CA SER A 53 -0.08 -2.56 10.84
C SER A 53 -1.51 -2.03 10.80
N GLU A 54 -2.37 -2.75 10.09
CA GLU A 54 -3.82 -2.58 10.16
C GLU A 54 -4.22 -2.51 11.63
N ARG A 55 -5.11 -1.56 11.96
CA ARG A 55 -5.62 -1.36 13.32
C ARG A 55 -5.98 -2.74 13.85
N GLN A 56 -5.24 -3.22 14.85
CA GLN A 56 -5.55 -4.46 15.51
C GLN A 56 -7.00 -4.32 15.99
N ILE A 57 -7.92 -5.02 15.33
CA ILE A 57 -9.26 -5.24 15.85
C ILE A 57 -9.06 -6.17 17.04
N HIS A 58 -8.65 -5.59 18.17
CA HIS A 58 -8.75 -6.25 19.45
C HIS A 58 -10.24 -6.43 19.68
N ASN A 59 -10.66 -7.68 19.61
CA ASN A 59 -11.95 -8.17 20.03
C ASN A 59 -12.15 -7.77 21.50
N ARG A 60 -12.70 -6.58 21.73
CA ARG A 60 -13.22 -6.19 23.04
C ARG A 60 -14.68 -6.59 23.04
N ASP A 61 -14.95 -7.74 23.63
CA ASP A 61 -16.20 -7.98 24.34
C ASP A 61 -16.44 -6.78 25.28
N SER A 62 -17.28 -5.84 24.85
CA SER A 62 -17.80 -4.78 25.71
C SER A 62 -19.15 -4.30 25.19
N PRO A 63 -20.11 -4.03 26.10
CA PRO A 63 -21.52 -4.07 25.77
C PRO A 63 -21.97 -2.78 25.06
N GLN A 64 -22.84 -2.99 24.06
CA GLN A 64 -23.91 -2.10 23.60
C GLN A 64 -23.61 -0.58 23.54
N ASN A 65 -23.33 -0.15 22.31
CA ASN A 65 -23.86 1.03 21.61
C ASN A 65 -24.29 2.25 22.46
N PRO A 66 -23.80 3.44 22.07
CA PRO A 66 -24.77 4.47 21.74
C PRO A 66 -24.50 5.07 20.36
N ASN A 67 -25.49 4.82 19.50
CA ASN A 67 -25.99 5.69 18.44
C ASN A 67 -24.97 6.15 17.38
N PRO A 68 -24.91 5.50 16.20
CA PRO A 68 -24.36 6.18 15.02
C PRO A 68 -25.26 7.37 14.72
N SER A 69 -24.78 8.56 15.11
CA SER A 69 -25.31 9.83 14.62
C SER A 69 -25.46 9.71 13.11
N GLU A 70 -26.69 9.92 12.63
CA GLU A 70 -27.22 9.64 11.29
C GLU A 70 -26.61 10.52 10.19
N THR A 71 -25.32 10.88 10.29
CA THR A 71 -24.68 11.86 9.40
C THR A 71 -23.34 11.37 8.83
N GLU A 72 -22.82 10.22 9.26
CA GLU A 72 -21.60 9.61 8.67
C GLU A 72 -21.89 8.54 7.60
N THR A 73 -23.16 8.16 7.36
CA THR A 73 -23.50 7.05 6.46
C THR A 73 -23.52 7.42 4.97
N GLU A 74 -23.54 8.69 4.61
CA GLU A 74 -23.72 9.07 3.20
C GLU A 74 -22.44 9.10 2.36
N ILE A 75 -21.25 9.04 2.98
CA ILE A 75 -20.00 9.38 2.27
C ILE A 75 -19.38 8.18 1.52
N PHE A 76 -19.88 6.95 1.71
CA PHE A 76 -19.29 5.74 1.09
C PHE A 76 -20.29 4.79 0.42
N ILE A 77 -21.45 5.29 -0.04
CA ILE A 77 -22.49 4.43 -0.65
C ILE A 77 -22.02 3.83 -1.99
N PHE A 78 -21.26 4.60 -2.77
CA PHE A 78 -20.76 4.15 -4.08
C PHE A 78 -19.31 3.72 -3.98
N LYS A 79 -18.98 2.59 -4.62
CA LYS A 79 -17.65 1.99 -4.65
C LYS A 79 -17.29 1.51 -6.06
N GLY A 80 -16.00 1.37 -6.35
CA GLY A 80 -15.52 0.97 -7.68
C GLY A 80 -15.86 2.02 -8.75
N LEU A 81 -16.12 1.61 -9.99
CA LEU A 81 -16.51 2.47 -11.10
C LEU A 81 -17.75 3.33 -10.78
N CYS A 82 -18.66 2.85 -9.92
CA CYS A 82 -19.88 3.56 -9.58
C CYS A 82 -19.66 4.92 -8.88
N VAL A 83 -18.46 5.21 -8.37
CA VAL A 83 -18.12 6.53 -7.80
C VAL A 83 -18.23 7.65 -8.84
N ASN A 84 -17.90 7.35 -10.10
CA ASN A 84 -17.87 8.31 -11.20
C ASN A 84 -18.98 8.09 -12.22
N CYS A 85 -19.84 7.09 -12.05
CA CYS A 85 -20.92 6.80 -12.99
C CYS A 85 -22.03 7.85 -12.87
N GLU A 86 -22.53 8.34 -14.01
CA GLU A 86 -23.62 9.33 -14.06
C GLU A 86 -24.96 8.72 -13.59
N LYS A 87 -25.15 7.42 -13.83
CA LYS A 87 -26.39 6.69 -13.50
C LYS A 87 -26.37 6.03 -12.11
N ARG A 88 -25.36 6.32 -11.28
CA ARG A 88 -25.10 5.63 -10.00
C ARG A 88 -26.29 5.58 -9.05
N PHE A 89 -27.13 6.61 -9.00
CA PHE A 89 -28.28 6.66 -8.08
C PHE A 89 -29.41 5.69 -8.44
N GLY A 90 -29.55 5.32 -9.72
CA GLY A 90 -30.58 4.40 -10.22
C GLY A 90 -30.04 3.05 -10.71
N CYS A 91 -28.71 2.86 -10.68
CA CYS A 91 -28.09 1.64 -11.17
C CYS A 91 -28.26 0.50 -10.14
N VAL A 92 -28.88 -0.60 -10.58
CA VAL A 92 -29.13 -1.79 -9.75
C VAL A 92 -27.86 -2.41 -9.18
N TYR A 93 -26.71 -2.13 -9.81
CA TYR A 93 -25.43 -2.69 -9.43
C TYR A 93 -24.62 -1.76 -8.48
N ALA A 94 -25.02 -0.50 -8.30
CA ALA A 94 -24.22 0.52 -7.62
C ALA A 94 -24.01 0.29 -6.11
N LYS A 95 -24.86 -0.51 -5.46
CA LYS A 95 -24.84 -0.75 -4.00
C LYS A 95 -24.17 -2.08 -3.62
N THR A 96 -23.38 -2.67 -4.51
CA THR A 96 -22.66 -3.92 -4.21
C THR A 96 -21.56 -3.68 -3.17
N ASN A 97 -21.49 -4.55 -2.14
CA ASN A 97 -20.62 -4.36 -0.97
C ASN A 97 -19.12 -4.17 -1.30
N GLY A 98 -18.66 -4.72 -2.44
CA GLY A 98 -17.28 -4.61 -2.94
C GLY A 98 -17.04 -3.54 -4.03
N GLY A 99 -18.09 -2.88 -4.51
CA GLY A 99 -18.00 -2.02 -5.70
C GLY A 99 -17.79 -2.81 -6.99
N ILE A 100 -17.91 -2.12 -8.12
CA ILE A 100 -17.86 -2.75 -9.45
C ILE A 100 -16.64 -2.27 -10.22
N TRP A 101 -15.88 -3.22 -10.76
CA TRP A 101 -14.68 -2.94 -11.55
C TRP A 101 -14.92 -3.10 -13.05
N HIS A 102 -15.97 -3.83 -13.43
CA HIS A 102 -16.41 -4.01 -14.80
C HIS A 102 -17.93 -3.92 -14.85
N CYS A 103 -18.47 -2.94 -15.58
CA CYS A 103 -19.90 -2.77 -15.81
C CYS A 103 -20.13 -2.47 -17.29
N ASN A 104 -20.96 -3.26 -17.95
CA ASN A 104 -21.25 -3.09 -19.37
C ASN A 104 -22.11 -1.84 -19.65
N ASP A 105 -22.83 -1.37 -18.64
CA ASP A 105 -23.69 -0.19 -18.71
C ASP A 105 -23.02 1.07 -18.14
N TYR A 106 -21.71 1.01 -17.89
CA TYR A 106 -20.94 2.15 -17.40
C TYR A 106 -20.88 3.24 -18.48
N THR A 107 -21.41 4.40 -18.12
CA THR A 107 -21.34 5.64 -18.88
C THR A 107 -21.00 6.75 -17.93
#